data_AF-A0A1I0LTV4-F1
#
_entry.id   AF-A0A1I0LTV4-F1
#
_cell.length_a   1.000
_cell.length_b   1.000
_cell.length_c   1.000
_cell.angle_alpha   90.00
_cell.angle_beta   90.00
_cell.angle_gamma   90.00
#
_symmetry.space_group_name_H-M   'P 1'
#
loop_
_entity.id
_entity.type
_entity.pdbx_description
1 polymer ?
#
loop_
_entity_poly.entity_id
_entity_poly.type
_entity_poly.pdbx_seq_one_letter_code
_entity_poly.pdbx_strand_id
1 'polypeptide(L)'
;MEKFAERLRDVMARRGLVDQQVADMVMEQTGVRMTRAYITQLRTGTQRNPTIGRLRALAQVLQVRASYLLGEPDPADEAPFAGLSIESREAMRVVLDLARRADRMPSAGRNTAPRPAVADDTTLHVYHPFTAQEVAQALAPAHPLPNRVGGRLRELRKAASLSTAEADLVVGGEPGLVESIEAGSTPPSPAMLSALLTRYGVVDVYQQKLFTSAAAGLLDDRWWYRFFGRLPVWLLAYLEMEDSAELIRLYDNATVPALLQHPDYALAVRQAAHFPQVAADQFDLALEIVGERQRRFLENDAVIWAVLQESVLLDNLGGIDVQLRQIDHLMELAARPDSRVRIQINRSGPDRYRPRGGTFSLMRLPGKGNPDVVWLPSLREDTMLADAASVMAYSTAHGRLAVSATQPDDAIKELARIRTVCEANHSGDPGLG
;
A
#
# COMPACT_ATOMS: atom_id res chain seq x y z
N MET A 1 -15.92 24.02 -23.44
CA MET A 1 -15.03 25.19 -23.53
C MET A 1 -14.43 25.59 -22.19
N GLU A 2 -15.15 25.52 -21.08
CA GLU A 2 -14.55 25.52 -19.73
C GLU A 2 -13.52 24.36 -19.59
N LYS A 3 -13.88 23.19 -20.13
CA LYS A 3 -12.99 22.03 -20.33
C LYS A 3 -11.71 22.31 -21.13
N PHE A 4 -11.69 23.31 -22.04
CA PHE A 4 -10.50 23.64 -22.85
C PHE A 4 -9.45 24.37 -22.00
N ALA A 5 -9.87 25.44 -21.30
CA ALA A 5 -9.00 26.21 -20.44
C ALA A 5 -8.47 25.38 -19.25
N GLU A 6 -9.30 24.49 -18.72
CA GLU A 6 -8.92 23.52 -17.70
C GLU A 6 -7.87 22.51 -18.19
N ARG A 7 -8.09 21.87 -19.34
CA ARG A 7 -7.12 20.91 -19.90
C ARG A 7 -5.82 21.55 -20.34
N LEU A 8 -5.89 22.77 -20.88
CA LEU A 8 -4.70 23.54 -21.21
C LEU A 8 -3.88 23.85 -19.94
N ARG A 9 -4.53 24.25 -18.84
CA ARG A 9 -3.86 24.41 -17.53
C ARG A 9 -3.22 23.12 -17.07
N ASP A 10 -3.96 22.01 -17.13
CA ASP A 10 -3.49 20.71 -16.64
C ASP A 10 -2.26 20.22 -17.42
N VAL A 11 -2.29 20.28 -18.75
CA VAL A 11 -1.16 19.85 -19.59
C VAL A 11 0.08 20.73 -19.39
N MET A 12 -0.10 22.04 -19.30
CA MET A 12 1.01 22.96 -19.03
C MET A 12 1.62 22.71 -17.64
N ALA A 13 0.78 22.48 -16.63
CA ALA A 13 1.22 22.19 -15.27
C ALA A 13 2.00 20.85 -15.18
N ARG A 14 1.51 19.77 -15.83
CA ARG A 14 2.20 18.48 -15.88
C ARG A 14 3.61 18.58 -16.46
N ARG A 15 3.81 19.52 -17.40
CA ARG A 15 5.08 19.73 -18.10
C ARG A 15 5.93 20.84 -17.49
N GLY A 16 5.48 21.48 -16.41
CA GLY A 16 6.19 22.61 -15.78
C GLY A 16 6.37 23.82 -16.70
N LEU A 17 5.47 24.00 -17.68
CA LEU A 17 5.58 25.06 -18.69
C LEU A 17 4.83 26.32 -18.25
N VAL A 18 5.49 27.48 -18.34
CA VAL A 18 4.86 28.79 -18.12
C VAL A 18 4.38 29.43 -19.43
N ASP A 19 3.43 30.36 -19.34
CA ASP A 19 2.78 31.01 -20.51
C ASP A 19 3.79 31.58 -21.53
N GLN A 20 4.94 32.10 -21.06
CA GLN A 20 6.00 32.64 -21.92
C GLN A 20 6.72 31.53 -22.71
N GLN A 21 7.09 30.44 -22.05
CA GLN A 21 7.76 29.30 -22.69
C GLN A 21 6.87 28.68 -23.77
N VAL A 22 5.57 28.54 -23.51
CA VAL A 22 4.63 28.02 -24.52
C VAL A 22 4.53 28.96 -25.73
N ALA A 23 4.49 30.28 -25.50
CA ALA A 23 4.48 31.24 -26.59
C ALA A 23 5.75 31.15 -27.46
N ASP A 24 6.92 31.05 -26.82
CA ASP A 24 8.21 30.94 -27.51
C ASP A 24 8.33 29.62 -28.28
N MET A 25 7.94 28.50 -27.67
CA MET A 25 7.96 27.18 -28.33
C MET A 25 7.01 27.12 -29.53
N VAL A 26 5.82 27.74 -29.46
CA VAL A 26 4.89 27.78 -30.60
C VAL A 26 5.46 28.60 -31.76
N MET A 27 6.15 29.70 -31.46
CA MET A 27 6.87 30.45 -32.49
C MET A 27 7.97 29.62 -33.14
N GLU A 28 8.84 29.02 -32.34
CA GLU A 28 10.03 28.29 -32.81
C GLU A 28 9.68 27.02 -33.58
N GLN A 29 8.67 26.27 -33.13
CA GLN A 29 8.39 24.93 -33.65
C GLN A 29 7.34 24.89 -34.75
N THR A 30 6.45 25.89 -34.82
CA THR A 30 5.34 25.88 -35.79
C THR A 30 5.24 27.16 -36.62
N GLY A 31 6.05 28.19 -36.32
CA GLY A 31 6.00 29.48 -37.00
C GLY A 31 4.70 30.27 -36.77
N VAL A 32 3.84 29.84 -35.83
CA VAL A 32 2.52 30.47 -35.60
C VAL A 32 2.63 31.52 -34.51
N ARG A 33 2.21 32.76 -34.80
CA ARG A 33 2.29 33.84 -33.82
C ARG A 33 1.25 33.77 -32.71
N MET A 34 1.71 33.50 -31.49
CA MET A 34 0.93 33.52 -30.25
C MET A 34 1.72 34.30 -29.19
N THR A 35 1.11 35.34 -28.62
CA THR A 35 1.74 36.14 -27.55
C THR A 35 1.52 35.48 -26.20
N ARG A 36 2.39 35.75 -25.21
CA ARG A 36 2.17 35.35 -23.81
C ARG A 36 0.76 35.71 -23.32
N ALA A 37 0.32 36.94 -23.58
CA ALA A 37 -1.01 37.41 -23.18
C ALA A 37 -2.14 36.56 -23.82
N TYR A 38 -1.96 36.12 -25.07
CA TYR A 38 -2.92 35.26 -25.74
C TYR A 38 -2.96 33.84 -25.14
N ILE A 39 -1.80 33.27 -24.76
CA ILE A 39 -1.74 31.99 -24.03
C ILE A 39 -2.41 32.12 -22.66
N THR A 40 -2.15 33.21 -21.93
CA THR A 40 -2.80 33.49 -20.64
C THR A 40 -4.32 33.57 -20.80
N GLN A 41 -4.83 34.29 -21.81
CA GLN A 41 -6.27 34.42 -22.05
C GLN A 41 -6.94 33.08 -22.42
N LEU A 42 -6.26 32.21 -23.18
CA LEU A 42 -6.74 30.86 -23.46
C LEU A 42 -6.77 29.99 -22.19
N ARG A 43 -5.75 30.12 -21.35
CA ARG A 43 -5.59 29.38 -20.09
C ARG A 43 -6.60 29.82 -19.01
N THR A 44 -6.95 31.11 -18.96
CA THR A 44 -7.96 31.65 -18.03
C THR A 44 -9.39 31.54 -18.56
N GLY A 45 -9.57 31.10 -19.81
CA GLY A 45 -10.89 30.99 -20.44
C GLY A 45 -11.50 32.33 -20.86
N THR A 46 -10.72 33.41 -20.83
CA THR A 46 -11.10 34.74 -21.32
C THR A 46 -11.21 34.74 -22.84
N GLN A 47 -10.25 34.10 -23.53
CA GLN A 47 -10.34 33.82 -24.97
C GLN A 47 -10.88 32.40 -25.18
N ARG A 48 -11.99 32.29 -25.91
CA ARG A 48 -12.75 31.02 -26.00
C ARG A 48 -12.70 30.32 -27.34
N ASN A 49 -12.16 30.94 -28.39
CA ASN A 49 -12.20 30.34 -29.73
C ASN A 49 -10.87 30.54 -30.48
N PRO A 50 -9.85 29.71 -30.20
CA PRO A 50 -8.64 29.71 -31.02
C PRO A 50 -8.96 29.16 -32.42
N THR A 51 -8.30 29.69 -33.45
CA THR A 51 -8.41 29.12 -34.80
C THR A 51 -7.84 27.70 -34.82
N ILE A 52 -8.32 26.86 -35.75
CA ILE A 52 -7.83 25.48 -35.91
C ILE A 52 -6.30 25.43 -36.07
N GLY A 53 -5.71 26.41 -36.79
CA GLY A 53 -4.26 26.52 -36.93
C GLY A 53 -3.53 26.76 -35.60
N ARG A 54 -4.05 27.67 -34.76
CA ARG A 54 -3.49 27.94 -33.42
C ARG A 54 -3.70 26.78 -32.46
N LEU A 55 -4.84 26.11 -32.54
CA LEU A 55 -5.13 24.92 -31.76
C LEU A 55 -4.16 23.77 -32.08
N ARG A 56 -3.91 23.51 -33.37
CA ARG A 56 -2.95 22.48 -33.80
C ARG A 56 -1.52 22.82 -33.39
N ALA A 57 -1.12 24.08 -33.54
CA ALA A 57 0.20 24.54 -33.12
C ALA A 57 0.43 24.36 -31.62
N LEU A 58 -0.57 24.73 -30.80
CA LEU A 58 -0.55 24.53 -29.35
C LEU A 58 -0.49 23.04 -28.99
N ALA A 59 -1.32 22.22 -29.64
CA ALA A 59 -1.35 20.77 -29.41
C ALA A 59 -0.02 20.09 -29.76
N GLN A 60 0.62 20.51 -30.85
CA GLN A 60 1.92 19.99 -31.30
C GLN A 60 3.03 20.29 -30.28
N VAL A 61 3.14 21.54 -29.83
CA VAL A 61 4.14 21.94 -28.81
C VAL A 61 3.92 21.24 -27.48
N LEU A 62 2.66 21.10 -27.08
CA LEU A 62 2.27 20.40 -25.87
C LEU A 62 2.28 18.87 -26.03
N GLN A 63 2.60 18.37 -27.23
CA GLN A 63 2.61 16.96 -27.63
C GLN A 63 1.35 16.21 -27.15
N VAL A 64 0.18 16.80 -27.41
CA VAL A 64 -1.14 16.21 -27.19
C VAL A 64 -1.94 16.27 -28.49
N ARG A 65 -3.00 15.48 -28.63
CA ARG A 65 -3.91 15.63 -29.77
C ARG A 65 -4.70 16.93 -29.65
N ALA A 66 -4.99 17.58 -30.79
CA ALA A 66 -5.86 18.76 -30.78
C ALA A 66 -7.26 18.46 -30.23
N SER A 67 -7.77 17.24 -30.46
CA SER A 67 -9.05 16.77 -29.90
C SER A 67 -9.02 16.65 -28.37
N TYR A 68 -7.85 16.36 -27.79
CA TYR A 68 -7.68 16.34 -26.33
C TYR A 68 -7.96 17.70 -25.71
N LEU A 69 -7.41 18.76 -26.28
CA LEU A 69 -7.65 20.12 -25.79
C LEU A 69 -9.14 20.51 -25.93
N LEU A 70 -9.85 19.97 -26.91
CA LEU A 70 -11.27 20.24 -27.15
C LEU A 70 -12.24 19.44 -26.25
N GLY A 71 -11.75 18.45 -25.50
CA GLY A 71 -12.57 17.70 -24.56
C GLY A 71 -12.66 16.19 -24.81
N GLU A 72 -12.09 15.69 -25.90
CA GLU A 72 -12.01 14.24 -26.16
C GLU A 72 -10.88 13.61 -25.33
N PRO A 73 -11.03 12.41 -24.76
CA PRO A 73 -9.94 11.76 -24.03
C PRO A 73 -8.78 11.37 -24.96
N ASP A 74 -7.55 11.33 -24.44
CA ASP A 74 -6.39 10.85 -25.21
C ASP A 74 -6.47 9.31 -25.31
N PRO A 75 -6.29 8.69 -26.48
CA PRO A 75 -6.25 7.24 -26.58
C PRO A 75 -5.19 6.57 -25.70
N ALA A 76 -4.09 7.27 -25.35
CA ALA A 76 -3.11 6.76 -24.39
C ALA A 76 -3.67 6.73 -22.95
N ASP A 77 -4.52 7.70 -22.60
CA ASP A 77 -5.25 7.73 -21.32
C ASP A 77 -6.42 6.71 -21.33
N GLU A 78 -6.95 6.32 -22.49
CA GLU A 78 -8.04 5.35 -22.65
C GLU A 78 -7.56 3.90 -22.78
N ALA A 79 -6.29 3.68 -23.11
CA ALA A 79 -5.70 2.35 -23.28
C ALA A 79 -5.92 1.42 -22.06
N PRO A 80 -5.83 1.89 -20.80
CA PRO A 80 -6.12 1.07 -19.63
C PRO A 80 -7.62 0.75 -19.45
N PHE A 81 -8.51 1.47 -20.13
CA PHE A 81 -9.96 1.31 -20.01
C PHE A 81 -10.60 0.64 -21.22
N ALA A 82 -9.79 0.25 -22.21
CA ALA A 82 -10.24 -0.50 -23.37
C ALA A 82 -10.88 -1.82 -22.93
N GLY A 83 -12.15 -2.03 -23.31
CA GLY A 83 -12.93 -3.22 -22.94
C GLY A 83 -13.69 -3.14 -21.61
N LEU A 84 -13.59 -2.03 -20.86
CA LEU A 84 -14.44 -1.80 -19.68
C LEU A 84 -15.83 -1.30 -20.09
N SER A 85 -16.87 -1.65 -19.33
CA SER A 85 -18.20 -1.03 -19.47
C SER A 85 -18.13 0.49 -19.22
N ILE A 86 -19.13 1.24 -19.69
CA ILE A 86 -19.18 2.70 -19.47
C ILE A 86 -19.13 3.04 -17.97
N GLU A 87 -19.88 2.31 -17.14
CA GLU A 87 -19.89 2.45 -15.69
C GLU A 87 -18.52 2.12 -15.06
N SER A 88 -17.87 1.05 -15.51
CA SER A 88 -16.51 0.67 -15.06
C SER A 88 -15.46 1.72 -15.46
N ARG A 89 -15.66 2.38 -16.60
CA ARG A 89 -14.82 3.48 -17.08
C ARG A 89 -14.96 4.72 -16.19
N GLU A 90 -16.17 5.07 -15.81
CA GLU A 90 -16.43 6.24 -14.97
C GLU A 90 -15.93 6.06 -13.54
N ALA A 91 -16.16 4.90 -12.93
CA ALA A 91 -15.68 4.63 -11.59
C ALA A 91 -14.14 4.48 -11.53
N MET A 92 -13.49 3.90 -12.55
CA MET A 92 -12.03 3.88 -12.64
C MET A 92 -11.45 5.30 -12.83
N ARG A 93 -12.18 6.22 -13.49
CA ARG A 93 -11.81 7.64 -13.53
C ARG A 93 -11.90 8.30 -12.16
N VAL A 94 -12.91 7.98 -11.35
CA VAL A 94 -13.03 8.46 -9.96
C VAL A 94 -11.88 7.92 -9.11
N VAL A 95 -11.54 6.63 -9.23
CA VAL A 95 -10.39 5.99 -8.56
C VAL A 95 -9.07 6.70 -8.92
N LEU A 96 -8.87 7.00 -10.21
CA LEU A 96 -7.67 7.70 -10.68
C LEU A 96 -7.66 9.19 -10.35
N ASP A 97 -8.82 9.83 -10.21
CA ASP A 97 -8.92 11.20 -9.73
C ASP A 97 -8.61 11.28 -8.23
N LEU A 98 -9.09 10.32 -7.43
CA LEU A 98 -8.71 10.14 -6.02
C LEU A 98 -7.21 9.90 -5.87
N ALA A 99 -6.63 9.01 -6.68
CA ALA A 99 -5.18 8.79 -6.71
C ALA A 99 -4.40 10.05 -7.13
N ARG A 100 -4.90 10.82 -8.10
CA ARG A 100 -4.29 12.10 -8.52
C ARG A 100 -4.44 13.21 -7.47
N ARG A 101 -5.53 13.21 -6.70
CA ARG A 101 -5.73 14.12 -5.56
C ARG A 101 -4.78 13.77 -4.42
N ALA A 102 -4.54 12.48 -4.18
CA ALA A 102 -3.50 12.01 -3.27
C ALA A 102 -2.11 12.46 -3.72
N ASP A 103 -1.78 12.34 -5.01
CA ASP A 103 -0.51 12.82 -5.61
C ASP A 103 -0.33 14.36 -5.54
N ARG A 104 -1.42 15.12 -5.33
CA ARG A 104 -1.43 16.60 -5.26
C ARG A 104 -1.45 17.14 -3.82
N MET A 105 -1.51 16.28 -2.80
CA MET A 105 -1.37 16.73 -1.42
C MET A 105 0.09 17.10 -1.14
N PRO A 106 0.36 18.25 -0.50
CA PRO A 106 1.73 18.56 -0.08
C PRO A 106 2.18 17.44 0.86
N SER A 107 3.31 16.82 0.55
CA SER A 107 4.02 15.99 1.53
C SER A 107 4.32 16.87 2.72
N ALA A 108 3.55 16.73 3.80
CA ALA A 108 3.93 17.31 5.08
C ALA A 108 5.32 16.75 5.37
N GLY A 109 6.32 17.64 5.50
CA GLY A 109 7.73 17.31 5.50
C GLY A 109 8.08 16.18 6.47
N ARG A 110 8.02 14.95 5.99
CA ARG A 110 8.71 13.81 6.59
C ARG A 110 10.14 13.90 6.08
N ASN A 111 11.08 13.88 7.01
CA ASN A 111 12.50 13.94 6.74
C ASN A 111 12.92 12.65 6.00
N THR A 112 12.70 12.59 4.68
CA THR A 112 13.05 11.43 3.86
C THR A 112 14.43 11.65 3.27
N ALA A 113 15.43 10.96 3.81
CA ALA A 113 16.73 10.84 3.14
C ALA A 113 16.52 10.19 1.75
N PRO A 114 17.25 10.63 0.70
CA PRO A 114 17.10 10.10 -0.65
C PRO A 114 17.63 8.66 -0.73
N ARG A 115 16.85 7.76 -1.35
CA ARG A 115 17.22 6.36 -1.60
C ARG A 115 17.32 6.09 -3.12
N PRO A 116 18.31 5.30 -3.59
CA PRO A 116 18.49 5.06 -5.02
C PRO A 116 17.47 4.06 -5.59
N ALA A 117 17.18 4.25 -6.88
CA ALA A 117 16.19 3.50 -7.67
C ALA A 117 16.48 1.98 -7.72
N VAL A 118 15.41 1.18 -7.70
CA VAL A 118 15.44 -0.29 -7.80
C VAL A 118 15.25 -0.69 -9.26
N ALA A 119 16.00 -1.69 -9.72
CA ALA A 119 15.95 -2.21 -11.09
C ALA A 119 14.67 -3.01 -11.38
N ASP A 120 14.15 -2.86 -12.59
CA ASP A 120 13.04 -3.61 -13.19
C ASP A 120 13.44 -5.08 -13.41
N ASP A 121 13.01 -5.99 -12.52
CA ASP A 121 12.54 -7.37 -12.80
C ASP A 121 12.34 -8.10 -11.45
N THR A 122 11.12 -8.18 -10.91
CA THR A 122 10.90 -8.79 -9.58
C THR A 122 9.49 -9.35 -9.37
N THR A 123 9.25 -10.57 -9.86
CA THR A 123 8.33 -11.48 -9.17
C THR A 123 9.02 -11.93 -7.88
N LEU A 124 8.65 -11.33 -6.75
CA LEU A 124 9.26 -11.59 -5.44
C LEU A 124 8.54 -12.75 -4.76
N HIS A 125 9.16 -13.92 -4.74
CA HIS A 125 8.74 -14.99 -3.85
C HIS A 125 9.37 -14.73 -2.47
N VAL A 126 8.55 -14.40 -1.47
CA VAL A 126 9.01 -14.39 -0.08
C VAL A 126 9.12 -15.85 0.35
N TYR A 127 10.31 -16.43 0.21
CA TYR A 127 10.60 -17.76 0.71
C TYR A 127 10.57 -17.71 2.23
N HIS A 128 9.65 -18.44 2.87
CA HIS A 128 9.67 -18.63 4.32
C HIS A 128 10.50 -19.90 4.63
N PRO A 129 11.73 -19.78 5.17
CA PRO A 129 12.39 -20.94 5.73
C PRO A 129 11.78 -21.35 7.08
N PHE A 130 10.74 -20.66 7.58
CA PHE A 130 10.20 -20.84 8.93
C PHE A 130 8.70 -21.14 8.94
N THR A 131 8.35 -22.28 9.52
CA THR A 131 7.01 -22.69 9.93
C THR A 131 6.44 -21.75 10.99
N ALA A 132 5.11 -21.77 11.18
CA ALA A 132 4.45 -21.05 12.28
C ALA A 132 5.05 -21.39 13.67
N GLN A 133 5.61 -22.59 13.82
CA GLN A 133 6.33 -23.04 15.02
C GLN A 133 7.70 -22.39 15.17
N GLU A 134 8.41 -22.12 14.08
CA GLU A 134 9.71 -21.40 14.08
C GLU A 134 9.52 -19.89 14.27
N VAL A 135 8.41 -19.33 13.77
CA VAL A 135 7.96 -17.96 14.11
C VAL A 135 7.64 -17.85 15.61
N ALA A 136 7.01 -18.88 16.19
CA ALA A 136 6.77 -18.97 17.63
C ALA A 136 8.06 -19.11 18.46
N GLN A 137 9.10 -19.78 17.94
CA GLN A 137 10.38 -19.94 18.66
C GLN A 137 11.29 -18.70 18.58
N ALA A 138 11.19 -17.89 17.51
CA ALA A 138 11.95 -16.65 17.33
C ALA A 138 11.52 -15.48 18.26
N LEU A 139 10.51 -15.70 19.11
CA LEU A 139 9.91 -14.69 20.00
C LEU A 139 10.57 -14.61 21.40
N ALA A 140 11.74 -15.23 21.60
CA ALA A 140 12.48 -15.28 22.86
C ALA A 140 13.13 -13.90 23.25
N PRO A 141 13.58 -13.69 24.51
CA PRO A 141 13.76 -12.34 25.07
C PRO A 141 14.90 -11.54 24.42
N ALA A 142 14.66 -10.22 24.32
CA ALA A 142 15.41 -9.27 23.51
C ALA A 142 16.85 -8.99 24.00
N HIS A 143 17.77 -8.89 23.04
CA HIS A 143 19.11 -8.31 23.22
C HIS A 143 19.08 -6.75 23.19
N PRO A 144 20.03 -6.05 23.85
CA PRO A 144 20.14 -4.58 23.80
C PRO A 144 20.36 -4.03 22.37
N LEU A 145 20.06 -2.74 22.14
CA LEU A 145 19.92 -2.11 20.80
C LEU A 145 21.04 -2.44 19.76
N PRO A 146 22.36 -2.32 20.05
CA PRO A 146 23.42 -2.70 19.12
C PRO A 146 23.50 -4.22 18.85
N ASN A 147 22.98 -5.02 19.78
CA ASN A 147 23.05 -6.47 19.80
C ASN A 147 21.81 -7.12 19.13
N ARG A 148 20.85 -6.33 18.63
CA ARG A 148 19.67 -6.85 17.91
C ARG A 148 20.02 -7.36 16.52
N VAL A 149 20.84 -6.62 15.77
CA VAL A 149 21.29 -7.04 14.44
C VAL A 149 22.20 -8.27 14.55
N GLY A 150 23.18 -8.22 15.47
CA GLY A 150 24.09 -9.34 15.73
C GLY A 150 23.36 -10.61 16.19
N GLY A 151 22.48 -10.49 17.19
CA GLY A 151 21.64 -11.59 17.66
C GLY A 151 20.76 -12.18 16.55
N ARG A 152 20.20 -11.34 15.67
CA ARG A 152 19.37 -11.81 14.56
C ARG A 152 20.18 -12.52 13.47
N LEU A 153 21.38 -12.04 13.17
CA LEU A 153 22.30 -12.75 12.27
C LEU A 153 22.66 -14.13 12.81
N ARG A 154 22.89 -14.24 14.13
CA ARG A 154 23.14 -15.53 14.80
C ARG A 154 21.98 -16.51 14.63
N GLU A 155 20.75 -16.05 14.82
CA GLU A 155 19.56 -16.89 14.64
C GLU A 155 19.41 -17.37 13.19
N LEU A 156 19.55 -16.46 12.22
CA LEU A 156 19.50 -16.80 10.79
C LEU A 156 20.59 -17.79 10.40
N ARG A 157 21.81 -17.60 10.91
CA ARG A 157 22.92 -18.53 10.68
C ARG A 157 22.61 -19.93 11.22
N LYS A 158 22.10 -20.01 12.45
CA LYS A 158 21.73 -21.29 13.08
C LYS A 158 20.60 -21.98 12.31
N ALA A 159 19.59 -21.24 11.86
CA ALA A 159 18.52 -21.75 11.03
C ALA A 159 19.02 -22.30 9.68
N ALA A 160 19.99 -21.61 9.08
CA ALA A 160 20.68 -22.10 7.88
C ALA A 160 21.64 -23.28 8.17
N SER A 161 21.72 -23.75 9.42
CA SER A 161 22.62 -24.83 9.87
C SER A 161 24.10 -24.58 9.56
N LEU A 162 24.54 -23.32 9.64
CA LEU A 162 25.91 -22.90 9.35
C LEU A 162 26.72 -22.61 10.63
N SER A 163 27.99 -22.99 10.63
CA SER A 163 28.95 -22.60 11.66
C SER A 163 29.44 -21.16 11.48
N THR A 164 30.00 -20.56 12.54
CA THR A 164 30.65 -19.24 12.45
C THR A 164 31.84 -19.26 11.49
N ALA A 165 32.63 -20.34 11.50
CA ALA A 165 33.76 -20.51 10.59
C ALA A 165 33.33 -20.54 9.11
N GLU A 166 32.23 -21.23 8.79
CA GLU A 166 31.68 -21.23 7.43
C GLU A 166 31.15 -19.85 7.01
N ALA A 167 30.62 -19.08 7.96
CA ALA A 167 30.16 -17.72 7.70
C ALA A 167 31.32 -16.73 7.55
N ASP A 168 32.41 -16.88 8.31
CA ASP A 168 33.62 -16.05 8.18
C ASP A 168 34.19 -16.12 6.75
N LEU A 169 34.18 -17.31 6.13
CA LEU A 169 34.63 -17.50 4.73
C LEU A 169 33.85 -16.64 3.72
N VAL A 170 32.60 -16.28 4.01
CA VAL A 170 31.76 -15.46 3.13
C VAL A 170 32.11 -13.97 3.21
N VAL A 171 32.69 -13.54 4.33
CA VAL A 171 32.99 -12.12 4.61
C VAL A 171 34.48 -11.80 4.67
N GLY A 172 35.32 -12.62 4.02
CA GLY A 172 36.75 -12.38 3.89
C GLY A 172 37.65 -13.35 4.66
N GLY A 173 37.07 -14.29 5.42
CA GLY A 173 37.78 -15.40 6.05
C GLY A 173 38.54 -15.06 7.34
N GLU A 174 38.34 -13.85 7.90
CA GLU A 174 38.93 -13.48 9.19
C GLU A 174 38.30 -14.31 10.32
N PRO A 175 39.06 -15.16 11.02
CA PRO A 175 38.49 -16.02 12.06
C PRO A 175 37.92 -15.21 13.23
N GLY A 176 36.66 -15.47 13.59
CA GLY A 176 36.00 -14.84 14.74
C GLY A 176 35.36 -13.48 14.44
N LEU A 177 35.40 -13.03 13.18
CA LEU A 177 34.76 -11.79 12.75
C LEU A 177 33.23 -11.89 12.87
N VAL A 178 32.63 -12.97 12.36
CA VAL A 178 31.18 -13.21 12.47
C VAL A 178 30.77 -13.37 13.93
N GLU A 179 31.57 -14.02 14.76
CA GLU A 179 31.28 -14.13 16.20
C GLU A 179 31.25 -12.76 16.88
N SER A 180 32.20 -11.89 16.54
CA SER A 180 32.28 -10.50 17.05
C SER A 180 31.11 -9.64 16.54
N ILE A 181 30.70 -9.81 15.29
CA ILE A 181 29.52 -9.17 14.70
C ILE A 181 28.24 -9.64 15.40
N GLU A 182 28.09 -10.94 15.61
CA GLU A 182 26.93 -11.53 16.29
C GLU A 182 26.82 -11.14 17.76
N ALA A 183 27.96 -10.88 18.42
CA ALA A 183 28.00 -10.33 19.76
C ALA A 183 27.71 -8.82 19.82
N GLY A 184 27.61 -8.15 18.67
CA GLY A 184 27.43 -6.70 18.56
C GLY A 184 28.67 -5.89 18.93
N SER A 185 29.85 -6.53 18.97
CA SER A 185 31.12 -5.86 19.31
C SER A 185 31.74 -5.17 18.10
N THR A 186 31.49 -5.68 16.89
CA THR A 186 31.98 -5.11 15.64
C THR A 186 30.80 -4.83 14.69
N PRO A 187 30.63 -3.60 14.18
CA PRO A 187 29.59 -3.32 13.20
C PRO A 187 29.96 -3.91 11.83
N PRO A 188 29.07 -4.66 11.16
CA PRO A 188 29.33 -5.19 9.83
C PRO A 188 29.23 -4.08 8.77
N SER A 189 30.08 -4.15 7.73
CA SER A 189 29.88 -3.30 6.55
C SER A 189 28.60 -3.71 5.78
N PRO A 190 27.96 -2.81 5.01
CA PRO A 190 26.79 -3.17 4.21
C PRO A 190 27.01 -4.35 3.26
N ALA A 191 28.22 -4.44 2.67
CA ALA A 191 28.59 -5.54 1.78
C ALA A 191 28.69 -6.89 2.52
N MET A 192 29.33 -6.90 3.70
CA MET A 192 29.42 -8.09 4.53
C MET A 192 28.03 -8.55 4.99
N LEU A 193 27.19 -7.60 5.40
CA LEU A 193 25.84 -7.88 5.87
C LEU A 193 24.98 -8.50 4.76
N SER A 194 25.01 -7.94 3.55
CA SER A 194 24.30 -8.50 2.39
C SER A 194 24.81 -9.90 2.03
N ALA A 195 26.13 -10.13 2.09
CA ALA A 195 26.72 -11.45 1.81
C ALA A 195 26.28 -12.51 2.84
N LEU A 196 26.29 -12.18 4.13
CA LEU A 196 25.82 -13.07 5.20
C LEU A 196 24.33 -13.37 5.07
N LEU A 197 23.50 -12.35 4.88
CA LEU A 197 22.05 -12.51 4.72
C LEU A 197 21.70 -13.40 3.53
N THR A 198 22.36 -13.17 2.39
CA THR A 198 22.20 -14.02 1.21
C THR A 198 22.62 -15.46 1.51
N ARG A 199 23.75 -15.66 2.20
CA ARG A 199 24.22 -16.98 2.62
C ARG A 199 23.23 -17.68 3.56
N TYR A 200 22.53 -16.92 4.39
CA TYR A 200 21.53 -17.43 5.33
C TYR A 200 20.15 -17.61 4.69
N GLY A 201 20.00 -17.37 3.39
CA GLY A 201 18.74 -17.56 2.65
C GLY A 201 17.82 -16.33 2.64
N VAL A 202 18.25 -15.19 3.19
CA VAL A 202 17.50 -13.92 3.11
C VAL A 202 17.89 -13.20 1.82
N VAL A 203 17.17 -13.52 0.73
CA VAL A 203 17.41 -12.95 -0.61
C VAL A 203 16.50 -11.75 -0.93
N ASP A 204 15.46 -11.52 -0.13
CA ASP A 204 14.55 -10.40 -0.34
C ASP A 204 15.25 -9.05 -0.07
N VAL A 205 15.17 -8.15 -1.06
CA VAL A 205 15.85 -6.86 -1.04
C VAL A 205 15.32 -5.95 0.07
N TYR A 206 14.03 -6.01 0.41
CA TYR A 206 13.47 -5.18 1.47
C TYR A 206 13.93 -5.66 2.84
N GLN A 207 13.95 -6.97 3.07
CA GLN A 207 14.52 -7.58 4.28
C GLN A 207 16.00 -7.23 4.44
N GLN A 208 16.82 -7.36 3.37
CA GLN A 208 18.24 -6.97 3.43
C GLN A 208 18.43 -5.47 3.70
N LYS A 209 17.57 -4.61 3.13
CA LYS A 209 17.56 -3.16 3.40
C LYS A 209 17.24 -2.86 4.86
N LEU A 210 16.34 -3.59 5.51
CA LEU A 210 16.04 -3.40 6.94
C LEU A 210 17.25 -3.70 7.80
N PHE A 211 17.95 -4.81 7.54
CA PHE A 211 19.18 -5.13 8.26
C PHE A 211 20.24 -4.06 8.08
N THR A 212 20.47 -3.60 6.84
CA THR A 212 21.44 -2.53 6.57
C THR A 212 21.04 -1.23 7.26
N SER A 213 19.75 -0.88 7.26
CA SER A 213 19.24 0.33 7.92
C SER A 213 19.35 0.22 9.44
N ALA A 214 19.09 -0.97 10.00
CA ALA A 214 19.21 -1.26 11.43
C ALA A 214 20.68 -1.18 11.88
N ALA A 215 21.60 -1.77 11.11
CA ALA A 215 23.04 -1.72 11.40
C ALA A 215 23.58 -0.27 11.35
N ALA A 216 22.96 0.59 10.55
CA ALA A 216 23.30 2.00 10.43
C ALA A 216 22.58 2.91 11.45
N GLY A 217 21.75 2.36 12.35
CA GLY A 217 20.96 3.14 13.33
C GLY A 217 19.84 3.99 12.71
N LEU A 218 19.50 3.77 11.44
CA LEU A 218 18.51 4.59 10.71
C LEU A 218 17.06 4.23 11.05
N LEU A 219 16.85 3.22 11.89
CA LEU A 219 15.53 2.70 12.26
C LEU A 219 15.16 2.97 13.73
N ASP A 220 16.04 3.63 14.49
CA ASP A 220 15.87 3.80 15.94
C ASP A 220 14.58 4.57 16.30
N ASP A 221 14.14 5.48 15.43
CA ASP A 221 12.90 6.26 15.59
C ASP A 221 11.65 5.51 15.11
N ARG A 222 11.78 4.32 14.54
CA ARG A 222 10.65 3.53 14.05
C ARG A 222 9.99 2.78 15.21
N TRP A 223 8.67 2.96 15.36
CA TRP A 223 7.90 2.33 16.44
C TRP A 223 8.06 0.80 16.47
N TRP A 224 8.11 0.17 15.29
CA TRP A 224 8.20 -1.29 15.16
C TRP A 224 9.62 -1.81 15.43
N TYR A 225 10.65 -0.95 15.47
CA TYR A 225 12.04 -1.36 15.70
C TYR A 225 12.25 -2.00 17.08
N ARG A 226 11.40 -1.65 18.06
CA ARG A 226 11.36 -2.31 19.38
C ARG A 226 11.10 -3.82 19.29
N PHE A 227 10.52 -4.29 18.18
CA PHE A 227 10.21 -5.69 17.92
C PHE A 227 11.21 -6.37 16.97
N PHE A 228 12.28 -5.69 16.53
CA PHE A 228 13.22 -6.21 15.53
C PHE A 228 13.82 -7.59 15.89
N GLY A 229 14.12 -7.80 17.17
CA GLY A 229 14.62 -9.08 17.69
C GLY A 229 13.55 -10.10 18.09
N ARG A 230 12.27 -9.80 17.89
CA ARG A 230 11.13 -10.66 18.28
C ARG A 230 10.34 -11.11 17.05
N LEU A 231 10.28 -10.30 16.00
CA LEU A 231 9.44 -10.59 14.83
C LEU A 231 10.23 -11.18 13.66
N PRO A 232 9.56 -11.98 12.81
CA PRO A 232 10.08 -12.34 11.50
C PRO A 232 10.49 -11.09 10.70
N VAL A 233 11.60 -11.20 9.97
CA VAL A 233 12.15 -10.08 9.18
C VAL A 233 11.17 -9.61 8.11
N TRP A 234 10.44 -10.54 7.49
CA TRP A 234 9.39 -10.23 6.52
C TRP A 234 8.27 -9.38 7.14
N LEU A 235 7.90 -9.63 8.39
CA LEU A 235 6.83 -8.90 9.06
C LEU A 235 7.29 -7.47 9.38
N LEU A 236 8.53 -7.30 9.80
CA LEU A 236 9.13 -5.97 9.99
C LEU A 236 9.19 -5.20 8.65
N ALA A 237 9.47 -5.89 7.54
CA ALA A 237 9.44 -5.29 6.21
C ALA A 237 8.06 -4.79 5.84
N TYR A 238 7.03 -5.60 6.09
CA TYR A 238 5.65 -5.21 5.91
C TYR A 238 5.27 -4.03 6.80
N LEU A 239 5.64 -4.03 8.08
CA LEU A 239 5.35 -2.92 9.00
C LEU A 239 6.01 -1.60 8.57
N GLU A 240 7.23 -1.66 8.01
CA GLU A 240 7.88 -0.47 7.45
C GLU A 240 7.17 0.05 6.20
N MET A 241 6.74 -0.86 5.32
CA MET A 241 5.95 -0.50 4.13
C MET A 241 4.60 0.10 4.53
N GLU A 242 3.90 -0.51 5.48
CA GLU A 242 2.62 -0.03 6.01
C GLU A 242 2.76 1.34 6.69
N ASP A 243 3.76 1.52 7.57
CA ASP A 243 4.01 2.81 8.27
C ASP A 243 4.42 3.93 7.29
N SER A 244 5.07 3.55 6.18
CA SER A 244 5.53 4.49 5.16
C SER A 244 4.48 4.77 4.09
N ALA A 245 3.46 3.93 3.91
CA ALA A 245 2.52 4.02 2.80
C ALA A 245 1.74 5.34 2.78
N GLU A 246 1.59 5.93 1.60
CA GLU A 246 0.72 7.09 1.38
C GLU A 246 -0.73 6.66 1.13
N LEU A 247 -0.91 5.49 0.51
CA LEU A 247 -2.20 4.89 0.19
C LEU A 247 -2.13 3.37 0.34
N ILE A 248 -3.09 2.79 1.06
CA ILE A 248 -3.29 1.35 1.18
C ILE A 248 -4.67 1.02 0.61
N ARG A 249 -4.69 0.34 -0.54
CA ARG A 249 -5.90 -0.20 -1.16
C ARG A 249 -6.00 -1.68 -0.84
N LEU A 250 -7.07 -2.13 -0.23
CA LEU A 250 -7.22 -3.52 0.18
C LEU A 250 -8.57 -4.09 -0.19
N TYR A 251 -8.58 -5.41 -0.35
CA TYR A 251 -9.79 -6.22 -0.47
C TYR A 251 -9.69 -7.38 0.50
N ASP A 252 -10.71 -7.52 1.35
CA ASP A 252 -10.78 -8.57 2.35
C ASP A 252 -12.09 -9.34 2.21
N ASN A 253 -11.97 -10.67 2.18
CA ASN A 253 -13.10 -11.59 2.01
C ASN A 253 -13.16 -12.70 3.06
N ALA A 254 -12.26 -12.67 4.04
CA ALA A 254 -12.18 -13.65 5.12
C ALA A 254 -12.54 -13.02 6.49
N THR A 255 -11.91 -11.90 6.84
CA THR A 255 -12.14 -11.18 8.10
C THR A 255 -12.06 -9.68 7.86
N VAL A 256 -12.58 -8.85 8.79
CA VAL A 256 -12.34 -7.40 8.70
C VAL A 256 -10.82 -7.14 8.74
N PRO A 257 -10.25 -6.25 7.90
CA PRO A 257 -8.82 -6.01 7.84
C PRO A 257 -8.28 -5.54 9.20
N ALA A 258 -7.11 -6.01 9.61
CA ALA A 258 -6.54 -5.75 10.94
C ALA A 258 -6.51 -4.25 11.33
N LEU A 259 -6.28 -3.35 10.36
CA LEU A 259 -6.26 -1.89 10.59
C LEU A 259 -7.64 -1.29 10.92
N LEU A 260 -8.72 -2.02 10.65
CA LEU A 260 -10.11 -1.59 10.83
C LEU A 260 -10.86 -2.42 11.89
N GLN A 261 -10.15 -3.31 12.60
CA GLN A 261 -10.76 -4.19 13.60
C GLN A 261 -10.99 -3.46 14.93
N HIS A 262 -12.17 -3.64 15.53
CA HIS A 262 -12.39 -3.35 16.94
C HIS A 262 -11.57 -4.35 17.80
N PRO A 263 -11.02 -3.95 18.95
CA PRO A 263 -10.19 -4.83 19.79
C PRO A 263 -10.82 -6.20 20.10
N ASP A 264 -12.11 -6.22 20.44
CA ASP A 264 -12.84 -7.48 20.72
C ASP A 264 -12.93 -8.39 19.48
N TYR A 265 -13.09 -7.81 18.29
CA TYR A 265 -13.15 -8.58 17.05
C TYR A 265 -11.75 -9.09 16.67
N ALA A 266 -10.71 -8.27 16.86
CA ALA A 266 -9.33 -8.69 16.66
C ALA A 266 -8.96 -9.89 17.56
N LEU A 267 -9.41 -9.87 18.81
CA LEU A 267 -9.29 -10.99 19.74
C LEU A 267 -10.01 -12.25 19.21
N ALA A 268 -11.26 -12.09 18.75
CA ALA A 268 -12.06 -13.20 18.22
C ALA A 268 -11.43 -13.83 16.95
N VAL A 269 -10.94 -13.01 16.02
CA VAL A 269 -10.20 -13.46 14.82
C VAL A 269 -8.99 -14.29 15.21
N ARG A 270 -8.19 -13.82 16.19
CA ARG A 270 -7.00 -14.53 16.65
C ARG A 270 -7.35 -15.88 17.29
N GLN A 271 -8.41 -15.94 18.09
CA GLN A 271 -8.86 -17.19 18.71
C GLN A 271 -9.36 -18.20 17.68
N ALA A 272 -10.14 -17.74 16.69
CA ALA A 272 -10.69 -18.58 15.63
C ALA A 272 -9.63 -19.09 14.65
N ALA A 273 -8.53 -18.36 14.46
CA ALA A 273 -7.41 -18.81 13.64
C ALA A 273 -6.69 -20.06 14.20
N HIS A 274 -7.11 -20.57 15.38
CA HIS A 274 -6.60 -21.79 16.01
C HIS A 274 -5.08 -21.91 15.89
N PHE A 275 -4.37 -21.10 16.67
CA PHE A 275 -2.95 -21.25 16.88
C PHE A 275 -2.70 -22.06 18.18
N PRO A 276 -2.94 -23.39 18.22
CA PRO A 276 -2.95 -24.19 19.45
C PRO A 276 -1.60 -24.31 20.17
N GLN A 277 -0.52 -23.75 19.59
CA GLN A 277 0.84 -23.80 20.14
C GLN A 277 1.45 -22.42 20.42
N VAL A 278 0.68 -21.34 20.27
CA VAL A 278 1.17 -19.99 20.56
C VAL A 278 1.06 -19.76 22.06
N ALA A 279 2.21 -19.58 22.71
CA ALA A 279 2.27 -19.28 24.15
C ALA A 279 1.57 -17.93 24.44
N ALA A 280 1.02 -17.77 25.65
CA ALA A 280 0.18 -16.62 26.01
C ALA A 280 0.88 -15.25 25.80
N ASP A 281 2.19 -15.20 26.02
CA ASP A 281 3.06 -14.04 25.79
C ASP A 281 3.14 -13.61 24.33
N GLN A 282 3.02 -14.56 23.40
CA GLN A 282 3.01 -14.30 21.96
C GLN A 282 1.66 -13.78 21.48
N PHE A 283 0.58 -14.20 22.13
CA PHE A 283 -0.76 -13.71 21.87
C PHE A 283 -0.90 -12.24 22.26
N ASP A 284 -0.41 -11.88 23.45
CA ASP A 284 -0.39 -10.50 23.93
C ASP A 284 0.45 -9.58 23.04
N LEU A 285 1.63 -10.05 22.59
CA LEU A 285 2.46 -9.31 21.63
C LEU A 285 1.72 -9.06 20.31
N ALA A 286 1.00 -10.06 19.81
CA ALA A 286 0.30 -9.95 18.54
C ALA A 286 -0.87 -8.94 18.62
N LEU A 287 -1.54 -8.84 19.78
CA LEU A 287 -2.54 -7.80 20.05
C LEU A 287 -1.89 -6.42 20.23
N GLU A 288 -0.76 -6.35 20.94
CA GLU A 288 0.04 -5.11 21.08
C GLU A 288 0.41 -4.53 19.71
N ILE A 289 0.89 -5.38 18.80
CA ILE A 289 1.27 -4.97 17.43
C ILE A 289 0.04 -4.47 16.66
N VAL A 290 -1.11 -5.14 16.75
CA VAL A 290 -2.33 -4.68 16.05
C VAL A 290 -2.79 -3.32 16.59
N GLY A 291 -2.83 -3.15 17.91
CA GLY A 291 -3.20 -1.88 18.52
C GLY A 291 -2.26 -0.73 18.13
N GLU A 292 -0.94 -0.99 18.09
CA GLU A 292 0.03 0.00 17.62
C GLU A 292 -0.14 0.31 16.14
N ARG A 293 -0.33 -0.69 15.27
CA ARG A 293 -0.59 -0.47 13.84
C ARG A 293 -1.80 0.42 13.63
N GLN A 294 -2.90 0.15 14.34
CA GLN A 294 -4.13 0.96 14.27
C GLN A 294 -3.90 2.39 14.77
N ARG A 295 -3.23 2.56 15.91
CA ARG A 295 -2.91 3.88 16.46
C ARG A 295 -2.05 4.68 15.50
N ARG A 296 -0.98 4.08 14.98
CA ARG A 296 -0.07 4.71 14.01
C ARG A 296 -0.78 5.07 12.73
N PHE A 297 -1.69 4.21 12.24
CA PHE A 297 -2.51 4.54 11.08
C PHE A 297 -3.39 5.77 11.33
N LEU A 298 -4.06 5.86 12.48
CA LEU A 298 -4.90 7.02 12.82
C LEU A 298 -4.11 8.32 13.02
N GLU A 299 -2.83 8.22 13.40
CA GLU A 299 -1.92 9.35 13.54
C GLU A 299 -1.22 9.74 12.23
N ASN A 300 -1.11 8.80 11.29
CA ASN A 300 -0.44 8.99 10.02
C ASN A 300 -1.38 9.60 8.96
N ASP A 301 -0.78 10.26 7.96
CA ASP A 301 -1.51 10.83 6.83
C ASP A 301 -1.86 9.81 5.73
N ALA A 302 -1.76 8.50 6.01
CA ALA A 302 -2.03 7.46 5.03
C ALA A 302 -3.53 7.37 4.72
N VAL A 303 -3.88 7.13 3.46
CA VAL A 303 -5.27 6.83 3.05
C VAL A 303 -5.48 5.32 3.05
N ILE A 304 -6.54 4.82 3.70
CA ILE A 304 -7.01 3.44 3.53
C ILE A 304 -8.23 3.43 2.64
N TRP A 305 -8.22 2.56 1.64
CA TRP A 305 -9.38 2.24 0.84
C TRP A 305 -9.66 0.74 0.89
N ALA A 306 -10.59 0.39 1.77
CA ALA A 306 -11.02 -0.98 2.01
C ALA A 306 -12.28 -1.31 1.21
N VAL A 307 -12.23 -2.39 0.42
CA VAL A 307 -13.42 -3.06 -0.10
C VAL A 307 -13.62 -4.35 0.69
N LEU A 308 -14.74 -4.45 1.41
CA LEU A 308 -15.05 -5.60 2.25
C LEU A 308 -16.12 -6.46 1.59
N GLN A 309 -15.93 -7.78 1.53
CA GLN A 309 -17.01 -8.67 1.15
C GLN A 309 -18.09 -8.66 2.25
N GLU A 310 -19.36 -8.51 1.89
CA GLU A 310 -20.47 -8.48 2.86
C GLU A 310 -20.47 -9.68 3.83
N SER A 311 -20.12 -10.87 3.35
CA SER A 311 -20.06 -12.09 4.17
C SER A 311 -19.12 -11.96 5.37
N VAL A 312 -18.08 -11.13 5.29
CA VAL A 312 -17.16 -10.85 6.39
C VAL A 312 -17.86 -10.16 7.57
N LEU A 313 -18.85 -9.33 7.27
CA LEU A 313 -19.61 -8.58 8.28
C LEU A 313 -20.79 -9.39 8.83
N LEU A 314 -21.29 -10.36 8.06
CA LEU A 314 -22.36 -11.27 8.46
C LEU A 314 -21.85 -12.45 9.29
N ASP A 315 -20.54 -12.73 9.28
CA ASP A 315 -19.94 -13.78 10.09
C ASP A 315 -19.97 -13.43 11.59
N ASN A 316 -20.62 -14.28 12.40
CA ASN A 316 -20.84 -14.09 13.83
C ASN A 316 -19.59 -14.45 14.65
N LEU A 317 -18.46 -13.88 14.27
CA LEU A 317 -17.16 -14.16 14.86
C LEU A 317 -17.05 -13.48 16.23
N GLY A 318 -16.85 -14.27 17.28
CA GLY A 318 -16.78 -13.78 18.67
C GLY A 318 -18.15 -13.54 19.32
N GLY A 319 -19.25 -13.83 18.63
CA GLY A 319 -20.61 -13.62 19.12
C GLY A 319 -21.22 -12.27 18.70
N ILE A 320 -22.54 -12.16 18.84
CA ILE A 320 -23.33 -11.06 18.25
C ILE A 320 -22.86 -9.71 18.78
N ASP A 321 -22.56 -9.61 20.08
CA ASP A 321 -22.13 -8.37 20.69
C ASP A 321 -20.80 -7.86 20.11
N VAL A 322 -19.88 -8.79 19.78
CA VAL A 322 -18.59 -8.46 19.15
C VAL A 322 -18.80 -8.05 17.69
N GLN A 323 -19.67 -8.76 16.96
CA GLN A 323 -20.03 -8.43 15.58
C GLN A 323 -20.66 -7.03 15.48
N LEU A 324 -21.63 -6.71 16.34
CA LEU A 324 -22.28 -5.40 16.35
C LEU A 324 -21.28 -4.28 16.71
N ARG A 325 -20.43 -4.48 17.72
CA ARG A 325 -19.36 -3.53 18.04
C ARG A 325 -18.39 -3.31 16.90
N GLN A 326 -18.04 -4.36 16.15
CA GLN A 326 -17.19 -4.23 14.97
C GLN A 326 -17.88 -3.38 13.88
N ILE A 327 -19.17 -3.60 13.62
CA ILE A 327 -19.91 -2.81 12.62
C ILE A 327 -20.03 -1.35 13.05
N ASP A 328 -20.37 -1.11 14.33
CA ASP A 328 -20.45 0.24 14.91
C ASP A 328 -19.10 0.95 14.80
N HIS A 329 -17.99 0.25 15.09
CA HIS A 329 -16.64 0.78 14.92
C HIS A 329 -16.31 1.18 13.48
N LEU A 330 -16.72 0.38 12.48
CA LEU A 330 -16.52 0.74 11.07
C LEU A 330 -17.33 1.99 10.68
N MET A 331 -18.54 2.13 11.20
CA MET A 331 -19.37 3.33 10.99
C MET A 331 -18.70 4.56 11.60
N GLU A 332 -18.16 4.46 12.82
CA GLU A 332 -17.40 5.53 13.46
C GLU A 332 -16.17 5.93 12.63
N LEU A 333 -15.38 4.96 12.14
CA LEU A 333 -14.23 5.24 11.28
C LEU A 333 -14.63 5.94 9.98
N ALA A 334 -15.73 5.53 9.35
CA ALA A 334 -16.23 6.12 8.12
C ALA A 334 -16.84 7.52 8.32
N ALA A 335 -17.40 7.81 9.50
CA ALA A 335 -18.09 9.06 9.80
C ALA A 335 -17.16 10.23 10.18
N ARG A 336 -15.88 9.97 10.48
CA ARG A 336 -14.95 11.02 10.93
C ARG A 336 -14.73 12.07 9.81
N PRO A 337 -14.91 13.38 10.07
CA PRO A 337 -14.78 14.42 9.04
C PRO A 337 -13.42 14.43 8.33
N ASP A 338 -12.35 14.17 9.08
CA ASP A 338 -10.97 14.07 8.58
C ASP A 338 -10.54 12.63 8.29
N SER A 339 -11.50 11.70 8.21
CA SER A 339 -11.19 10.29 7.99
C SER A 339 -10.53 10.09 6.64
N ARG A 340 -9.32 9.54 6.68
CA ARG A 340 -8.63 9.00 5.51
C ARG A 340 -9.02 7.54 5.24
N VAL A 341 -10.04 7.03 5.94
CA VAL A 341 -10.60 5.68 5.75
C VAL A 341 -11.78 5.74 4.79
N ARG A 342 -11.70 4.98 3.70
CA ARG A 342 -12.77 4.76 2.74
C ARG A 342 -13.17 3.29 2.79
N ILE A 343 -14.41 3.03 3.20
CA ILE A 343 -14.97 1.69 3.28
C ILE A 343 -16.00 1.54 2.17
N GLN A 344 -15.97 0.45 1.44
CA GLN A 344 -17.01 0.04 0.51
C GLN A 344 -17.36 -1.42 0.75
N ILE A 345 -18.64 -1.75 0.63
CA ILE A 345 -19.13 -3.12 0.83
C ILE A 345 -19.43 -3.75 -0.53
N ASN A 346 -18.74 -4.85 -0.84
CA ASN A 346 -19.06 -5.68 -1.98
C ASN A 346 -20.22 -6.62 -1.61
N ARG A 347 -21.44 -6.22 -1.96
CA ARG A 347 -22.69 -6.94 -1.65
C ARG A 347 -22.69 -8.34 -2.22
N SER A 348 -23.31 -9.28 -1.51
CA SER A 348 -23.61 -10.60 -2.04
C SER A 348 -24.72 -10.49 -3.09
N GLY A 349 -24.61 -11.24 -4.17
CA GLY A 349 -25.56 -11.17 -5.28
C GLY A 349 -25.01 -11.76 -6.59
N PRO A 350 -25.87 -12.02 -7.58
CA PRO A 350 -25.50 -12.70 -8.81
C PRO A 350 -24.51 -11.91 -9.68
N ASP A 351 -24.62 -10.58 -9.70
CA ASP A 351 -23.87 -9.72 -10.64
C ASP A 351 -22.59 -9.11 -10.04
N ARG A 352 -22.08 -9.66 -8.94
CA ARG A 352 -20.90 -9.11 -8.25
C ARG A 352 -19.59 -9.48 -8.92
N TYR A 353 -18.68 -8.52 -9.03
CA TYR A 353 -17.30 -8.83 -9.40
C TYR A 353 -16.59 -9.56 -8.25
N ARG A 354 -15.95 -10.68 -8.57
CA ARG A 354 -15.09 -11.43 -7.66
C ARG A 354 -13.73 -11.62 -8.33
N PRO A 355 -12.64 -11.02 -7.82
CA PRO A 355 -11.33 -11.26 -8.39
C PRO A 355 -10.94 -12.73 -8.25
N ARG A 356 -10.16 -13.23 -9.21
CA ARG A 356 -9.52 -14.53 -9.10
C ARG A 356 -8.43 -14.41 -8.03
N GLY A 357 -8.69 -14.92 -6.83
CA GLY A 357 -7.79 -14.79 -5.68
C GLY A 357 -8.56 -14.54 -4.38
N GLY A 358 -7.81 -14.39 -3.30
CA GLY A 358 -8.34 -14.07 -1.98
C GLY A 358 -8.11 -12.61 -1.60
N THR A 359 -7.84 -12.42 -0.31
CA THR A 359 -7.48 -11.14 0.29
C THR A 359 -6.17 -10.61 -0.30
N PHE A 360 -6.08 -9.29 -0.49
CA PHE A 360 -4.84 -8.62 -0.88
C PHE A 360 -4.80 -7.16 -0.41
N SER A 361 -3.59 -6.62 -0.25
CA SER A 361 -3.36 -5.20 -0.01
C SER A 361 -2.38 -4.65 -1.04
N LEU A 362 -2.58 -3.41 -1.47
CA LEU A 362 -1.74 -2.69 -2.43
C LEU A 362 -1.31 -1.38 -1.78
N MET A 363 -0.01 -1.23 -1.58
CA MET A 363 0.60 -0.12 -0.87
C MET A 363 1.33 0.79 -1.85
N ARG A 364 0.96 2.07 -1.85
CA ARG A 364 1.73 3.11 -2.51
C ARG A 364 2.77 3.65 -1.54
N LEU A 365 4.04 3.50 -1.90
CA LEU A 365 5.15 3.99 -1.11
C LEU A 365 5.53 5.43 -1.55
N PRO A 366 6.04 6.26 -0.64
CA PRO A 366 6.39 7.65 -0.92
C PRO A 366 7.60 7.74 -1.86
N GLY A 367 7.64 8.77 -2.70
CA GLY A 367 8.77 9.07 -3.57
C GLY A 367 8.59 8.61 -5.02
N LYS A 368 8.91 9.50 -5.97
CA LYS A 368 8.76 9.24 -7.41
C LYS A 368 9.64 8.06 -7.85
N GLY A 369 9.01 7.06 -8.46
CA GLY A 369 9.69 5.88 -9.02
C GLY A 369 9.77 4.68 -8.08
N ASN A 370 9.26 4.77 -6.85
CA ASN A 370 9.07 3.57 -6.04
C ASN A 370 7.88 2.77 -6.59
N PRO A 371 8.04 1.46 -6.84
CA PRO A 371 6.91 0.64 -7.25
C PRO A 371 5.90 0.52 -6.10
N ASP A 372 4.61 0.56 -6.44
CA ASP A 372 3.57 0.11 -5.50
C ASP A 372 3.82 -1.37 -5.18
N VAL A 373 3.50 -1.82 -3.96
CA VAL A 373 3.73 -3.20 -3.52
C VAL A 373 2.39 -3.88 -3.25
N VAL A 374 2.17 -5.06 -3.82
CA VAL A 374 1.05 -5.93 -3.49
C VAL A 374 1.48 -6.92 -2.42
N TRP A 375 0.72 -7.02 -1.34
CA TRP A 375 0.83 -8.06 -0.33
C TRP A 375 -0.34 -9.04 -0.45
N LEU A 376 -0.01 -10.33 -0.48
CA LEU A 376 -0.93 -11.44 -0.59
C LEU A 376 -0.77 -12.35 0.63
N PRO A 377 -1.66 -12.26 1.63
CA PRO A 377 -1.62 -13.18 2.75
C PRO A 377 -1.95 -14.61 2.31
N SER A 378 -1.28 -15.58 2.90
CA SER A 378 -1.53 -17.01 2.65
C SER A 378 -1.32 -17.82 3.93
N LEU A 379 -1.82 -19.06 3.95
CA LEU A 379 -1.74 -19.92 5.12
C LEU A 379 -0.29 -20.26 5.52
N ARG A 380 0.59 -20.45 4.52
CA ARG A 380 1.98 -20.84 4.75
C ARG A 380 2.96 -19.70 4.53
N GLU A 381 2.73 -18.91 3.50
CA GLU A 381 3.67 -17.90 3.05
C GLU A 381 2.99 -16.70 2.41
N ASP A 382 3.13 -15.55 3.05
CA ASP A 382 2.74 -14.28 2.45
C ASP A 382 3.62 -13.98 1.24
N THR A 383 3.04 -13.47 0.16
CA THR A 383 3.77 -13.05 -1.05
C THR A 383 3.74 -11.54 -1.20
N MET A 384 4.88 -10.93 -1.52
CA MET A 384 5.00 -9.52 -1.90
C MET A 384 5.27 -9.42 -3.39
N LEU A 385 4.57 -8.59 -4.15
CA LEU A 385 4.82 -8.38 -5.58
C LEU A 385 5.03 -6.90 -5.84
N ALA A 386 6.12 -6.56 -6.54
CA ALA A 386 6.46 -5.18 -6.90
C ALA A 386 6.65 -5.00 -8.42
N ASP A 387 6.57 -6.07 -9.20
CA ASP A 387 6.63 -5.98 -10.66
C ASP A 387 5.40 -5.25 -11.21
N ALA A 388 5.62 -4.46 -12.27
CA ALA A 388 4.60 -3.60 -12.84
C ALA A 388 3.36 -4.38 -13.33
N ALA A 389 3.53 -5.61 -13.83
CA ALA A 389 2.43 -6.42 -14.36
C ALA A 389 1.51 -6.90 -13.24
N SER A 390 2.07 -7.45 -12.16
CA SER A 390 1.32 -7.86 -10.96
C SER A 390 0.62 -6.67 -10.31
N VAL A 391 1.35 -5.57 -10.08
CA VAL A 391 0.80 -4.34 -9.50
C VAL A 391 -0.39 -3.83 -10.32
N MET A 392 -0.24 -3.79 -11.64
CA MET A 392 -1.31 -3.35 -12.55
C MET A 392 -2.52 -4.29 -12.50
N ALA A 393 -2.31 -5.61 -12.44
CA ALA A 393 -3.38 -6.59 -12.33
C ALA A 393 -4.20 -6.43 -11.03
N TYR A 394 -3.53 -6.31 -9.88
CA TYR A 394 -4.20 -6.11 -8.59
C TYR A 394 -4.82 -4.72 -8.45
N SER A 395 -4.19 -3.68 -8.99
CA SER A 395 -4.79 -2.34 -9.07
C SER A 395 -6.07 -2.34 -9.90
N THR A 396 -6.09 -3.07 -11.03
CA THR A 396 -7.28 -3.24 -11.88
C THR A 396 -8.37 -4.02 -11.16
N ALA A 397 -8.01 -5.10 -10.46
CA ALA A 397 -8.94 -5.90 -9.68
C ALA A 397 -9.59 -5.08 -8.55
N HIS A 398 -8.79 -4.31 -7.80
CA HIS A 398 -9.30 -3.40 -6.76
C HIS A 398 -10.22 -2.33 -7.35
N GLY A 399 -9.84 -1.72 -8.47
CA GLY A 399 -10.70 -0.74 -9.13
C GLY A 399 -12.06 -1.32 -9.55
N ARG A 400 -12.08 -2.54 -10.12
CA ARG A 400 -13.34 -3.24 -10.46
C ARG A 400 -14.19 -3.57 -9.24
N LEU A 401 -13.56 -4.00 -8.15
CA LEU A 401 -14.22 -4.20 -6.86
C LEU A 401 -14.86 -2.90 -6.35
N ALA A 402 -14.11 -1.80 -6.38
CA ALA A 402 -14.60 -0.48 -5.96
C ALA A 402 -15.77 0.03 -6.81
N VAL A 403 -15.82 -0.30 -8.11
CA VAL A 403 -16.97 0.00 -8.99
C VAL A 403 -18.20 -0.81 -8.58
N SER A 404 -18.02 -2.10 -8.33
CA SER A 404 -19.10 -3.05 -8.05
C SER A 404 -19.64 -2.95 -6.62
N ALA A 405 -18.85 -2.40 -5.70
CA ALA A 405 -19.19 -2.22 -4.30
C ALA A 405 -20.07 -0.98 -4.08
N THR A 406 -20.59 -0.82 -2.86
CA THR A 406 -21.33 0.39 -2.48
C THR A 406 -20.49 1.65 -2.69
N GLN A 407 -21.12 2.77 -3.04
CA GLN A 407 -20.42 4.04 -3.08
C GLN A 407 -19.87 4.40 -1.69
N PRO A 408 -18.72 5.10 -1.59
CA PRO A 408 -18.14 5.47 -0.29
C PRO A 408 -19.13 6.26 0.61
N ASP A 409 -19.96 7.12 0.01
CA ASP A 409 -20.94 7.93 0.74
C ASP A 409 -22.12 7.10 1.28
N ASP A 410 -22.38 5.92 0.68
CA ASP A 410 -23.42 4.99 1.13
C ASP A 410 -22.90 3.97 2.16
N ALA A 411 -21.62 3.99 2.50
CA ALA A 411 -20.99 2.98 3.35
C ALA A 411 -21.65 2.88 4.73
N ILE A 412 -21.92 4.02 5.38
CA ILE A 412 -22.58 4.06 6.70
C ILE A 412 -24.00 3.49 6.63
N LYS A 413 -24.75 3.83 5.58
CA LYS A 413 -26.10 3.30 5.35
C LYS A 413 -26.07 1.78 5.15
N GLU A 414 -25.08 1.28 4.42
CA GLU A 414 -24.94 -0.15 4.18
C GLU A 414 -24.52 -0.92 5.45
N LEU A 415 -23.56 -0.38 6.22
CA LEU A 415 -23.17 -0.94 7.50
C LEU A 415 -24.36 -0.98 8.47
N ALA A 416 -25.17 0.08 8.54
CA ALA A 416 -26.38 0.11 9.35
C ALA A 416 -27.40 -0.95 8.91
N ARG A 417 -27.58 -1.18 7.60
CA ARG A 417 -28.43 -2.26 7.09
C ARG A 417 -27.93 -3.62 7.55
N ILE A 418 -26.63 -3.88 7.41
CA ILE A 418 -26.02 -5.16 7.82
C ILE A 418 -26.17 -5.37 9.33
N ARG A 419 -25.96 -4.32 10.14
CA ARG A 419 -26.17 -4.34 11.58
C ARG A 419 -27.58 -4.85 11.94
N THR A 420 -28.61 -4.29 11.31
CA THR A 420 -30.01 -4.70 11.52
C THR A 420 -30.25 -6.16 11.11
N VAL A 421 -29.63 -6.62 10.02
CA VAL A 421 -29.71 -8.04 9.61
C VAL A 421 -29.07 -8.95 10.67
N CYS A 422 -27.92 -8.58 11.22
CA CYS A 422 -27.27 -9.33 12.30
C CYS A 422 -28.14 -9.42 13.56
N GLU A 423 -28.78 -8.31 13.96
CA GLU A 423 -29.71 -8.26 15.10
C GLU A 423 -30.93 -9.17 14.88
N ALA A 424 -31.54 -9.13 13.70
CA ALA A 424 -32.69 -9.96 13.36
C ALA A 424 -32.34 -11.46 13.38
N ASN A 425 -31.20 -11.82 12.77
CA ASN A 425 -30.70 -13.20 12.74
C ASN A 425 -30.43 -13.76 14.15
N HIS A 426 -29.95 -12.93 15.09
CA HIS A 426 -29.72 -13.34 16.47
C HIS A 426 -31.02 -13.48 17.28
N SER A 427 -31.99 -12.61 17.01
CA SER A 427 -33.30 -12.60 17.69
C SER A 427 -34.21 -13.77 17.30
N GLY A 428 -33.82 -14.54 16.27
CA GLY A 428 -34.60 -15.65 15.72
C GLY A 428 -35.81 -15.20 14.89
N ASP A 429 -35.83 -13.95 14.42
CA ASP A 429 -36.93 -13.40 13.64
C ASP A 429 -36.62 -13.56 12.13
N PRO A 430 -37.27 -14.48 11.38
CA PRO A 430 -36.92 -14.82 9.99
C PRO A 430 -37.32 -13.75 8.95
N GLY A 431 -37.70 -12.55 9.37
CA GLY A 431 -38.56 -11.64 8.61
C GLY A 431 -37.92 -10.75 7.53
N LEU A 432 -36.65 -10.92 7.17
CA LEU A 432 -35.97 -10.05 6.16
C LEU A 432 -35.01 -10.84 5.23
N GLY A 433 -35.44 -12.02 4.78
CA GLY A 433 -34.76 -12.79 3.74
C GLY A 433 -35.03 -12.28 2.33
#